data_AF-A0A819EXU4-F1
#
_entry.id   AF-A0A819EXU4-F1
#
_cell.length_a   1.000
_cell.length_b   1.000
_cell.length_c   1.000
_cell.angle_alpha   90.00
_cell.angle_beta   90.00
_cell.angle_gamma   90.00
#
_symmetry.space_group_name_H-M   'P 1'
#
loop_
_entity.id
_entity.type
_entity.pdbx_description
1 polymer ?
#
loop_
_entity_poly.entity_id
_entity_poly.type
_entity_poly.pdbx_seq_one_letter_code
_entity_poly.pdbx_strand_id
1 'polypeptide(L)'
;CCRLPYPYKGKTNNVKCESNNPHERQLPVGTYVVFACSPYQIASDGLLTERNGLFAKHLLKHMTKPNKDIKQLFRTVTNGVCIESKQQQKPIRIDSLKGFEQIYLNEKPLNTDYGKKKSKSRKSSLLQ
;
A
#
# COMPACT_ATOMS: atom_id res chain seq x y z
N CYS A 1 -16.92 16.13 23.71
CA CYS A 1 -16.51 17.51 23.38
C CYS A 1 -14.99 17.65 23.52
N CYS A 2 -14.24 17.26 22.49
CA CYS A 2 -12.77 17.41 22.47
C CYS A 2 -12.43 18.83 22.03
N ARG A 3 -11.83 19.63 22.92
CA ARG A 3 -11.29 20.94 22.58
C ARG A 3 -9.83 20.96 23.03
N LEU A 4 -8.92 20.57 22.13
CA LEU A 4 -7.54 21.01 22.24
C LEU A 4 -7.43 22.31 21.45
N PRO A 5 -7.13 23.45 22.09
CA PRO A 5 -6.87 24.69 21.39
C PRO A 5 -5.38 24.69 21.00
N TYR A 6 -5.10 24.81 19.71
CA TYR A 6 -3.79 25.31 19.30
C TYR A 6 -3.71 26.80 19.67
N PRO A 7 -2.53 27.28 20.11
CA PRO A 7 -2.04 28.50 19.48
C PRO A 7 -0.55 28.41 19.15
N TYR A 8 -0.24 28.67 17.88
CA TYR A 8 1.10 28.97 17.39
C TYR A 8 1.40 30.46 17.68
N LYS A 9 2.42 30.77 18.49
CA LYS A 9 3.00 32.13 18.65
C LYS A 9 4.50 32.00 18.94
N GLY A 10 5.32 32.49 18.01
CA GLY A 10 6.78 32.42 18.09
C GLY A 10 7.41 33.41 19.07
N LYS A 11 8.68 33.16 19.42
CA LYS A 11 9.68 34.16 19.79
C LYS A 11 11.07 33.71 19.32
N THR A 12 11.78 34.64 18.70
CA THR A 12 13.15 34.59 18.23
C THR A 12 14.11 34.42 19.40
N ASN A 13 14.90 33.35 19.38
CA ASN A 13 16.23 33.31 19.97
C ASN A 13 17.10 32.60 18.95
N ASN A 14 18.34 33.07 18.73
CA ASN A 14 19.32 32.49 17.82
C ASN A 14 19.61 31.03 18.16
N VAL A 15 18.73 30.11 17.74
CA VAL A 15 19.03 28.69 17.72
C VAL A 15 19.74 28.45 16.42
N LYS A 16 21.07 28.41 16.51
CA LYS A 16 21.90 27.90 15.43
C LYS A 16 21.44 26.46 15.19
N CYS A 17 20.78 26.23 14.05
CA CYS A 17 20.50 24.88 13.56
C CYS A 17 21.83 24.30 13.05
N GLU A 18 22.73 23.95 13.96
CA GLU A 18 23.91 23.18 13.60
C GLU A 18 23.48 21.76 13.23
N SER A 19 23.53 21.49 11.93
CA SER A 19 23.26 20.23 11.27
C SER A 19 24.32 19.19 11.64
N ASN A 20 24.03 18.31 12.60
CA ASN A 20 24.65 16.98 12.79
C ASN A 20 23.81 16.19 13.81
N ASN A 21 22.76 15.47 13.40
CA ASN A 21 21.90 14.72 14.34
C ASN A 21 21.86 13.20 14.01
N PRO A 22 22.37 12.31 14.89
CA PRO A 22 22.33 10.85 14.71
C PRO A 22 20.94 10.21 14.97
N HIS A 23 19.88 11.00 15.17
CA HIS A 23 18.52 10.53 15.46
C HIS A 23 17.54 10.67 14.28
N GLU A 24 18.00 10.42 13.06
CA GLU A 24 17.08 10.07 11.99
C GLU A 24 16.42 8.74 12.38
N ARG A 25 15.19 8.80 12.90
CA ARG A 25 14.42 7.61 13.29
C ARG A 25 14.00 6.87 12.01
N GLN A 26 14.93 6.14 11.43
CA GLN A 26 14.71 5.31 10.25
C GLN A 26 13.86 4.10 10.66
N LEU A 27 12.92 3.69 9.79
CA LEU A 27 12.15 2.48 10.03
C LEU A 27 13.10 1.29 10.13
N PRO A 28 12.89 0.34 11.05
CA PRO A 28 13.66 -0.89 11.06
C PRO A 28 13.55 -1.59 9.70
N VAL A 29 14.68 -2.11 9.22
CA VAL A 29 14.74 -2.88 7.97
C VAL A 29 13.71 -4.01 7.97
N GLY A 30 13.05 -4.22 6.83
CA GLY A 30 12.03 -5.25 6.68
C GLY A 30 10.64 -4.82 7.16
N THR A 31 10.48 -3.55 7.54
CA THR A 31 9.19 -3.01 7.98
C THR A 31 8.41 -2.40 6.82
N TYR A 32 7.11 -2.67 6.77
CA TYR A 32 6.16 -2.01 5.87
C TYR A 32 4.96 -1.48 6.66
N VAL A 33 4.84 -0.15 6.75
CA VAL A 33 3.79 0.53 7.52
C VAL A 33 2.84 1.23 6.56
N VAL A 34 1.54 0.97 6.73
CA VAL A 34 0.50 1.63 5.94
C VAL A 34 -0.52 2.25 6.90
N PHE A 35 -0.74 3.55 6.75
CA PHE A 35 -1.76 4.27 7.50
C PHE A 35 -3.02 4.41 6.65
N ALA A 36 -4.18 4.34 7.29
CA ALA A 36 -5.48 4.46 6.62
C ALA A 36 -5.72 5.83 5.98
N CYS A 37 -5.02 6.88 6.43
CA CYS A 37 -5.10 8.24 5.89
C CYS A 37 -3.79 9.02 6.12
N SER A 38 -3.64 10.16 5.46
CA SER A 38 -2.51 11.05 5.65
C SER A 38 -2.63 11.79 6.98
N PRO A 39 -1.52 12.34 7.50
CA PRO A 39 -1.57 13.27 8.61
C PRO A 39 -2.57 14.40 8.32
N TYR A 40 -3.24 14.87 9.38
CA TYR A 40 -4.24 15.94 9.32
C TYR A 40 -5.51 15.63 8.51
N GLN A 41 -5.67 14.39 8.04
CA GLN A 41 -6.89 13.91 7.42
C GLN A 41 -7.55 12.82 8.28
N ILE A 42 -8.85 12.63 8.09
CA ILE A 42 -9.65 11.65 8.84
C ILE A 42 -9.85 10.41 7.97
N ALA A 43 -9.70 9.23 8.58
CA ALA A 43 -10.09 7.97 7.93
C ALA A 43 -11.59 7.73 8.15
N SER A 44 -12.29 7.31 7.10
CA SER A 44 -13.71 6.96 7.20
C SER A 44 -13.87 5.57 7.83
N ASP A 45 -14.68 5.51 8.88
CA ASP A 45 -15.11 4.26 9.52
C ASP A 45 -16.26 3.57 8.75
N GLY A 46 -16.64 4.09 7.59
CA GLY A 46 -17.66 3.54 6.72
C GLY A 46 -19.02 4.24 6.88
N LEU A 47 -19.98 3.87 6.04
CA LEU A 47 -21.38 4.27 6.21
C LEU A 47 -22.03 3.39 7.27
N LEU A 48 -23.16 3.84 7.84
CA LEU A 48 -23.94 3.07 8.82
C LEU A 48 -24.33 1.65 8.34
N THR A 49 -24.39 1.45 7.03
CA THR A 49 -24.71 0.17 6.38
C THR A 49 -23.51 -0.75 6.19
N GLU A 50 -22.29 -0.27 6.40
CA GLU A 50 -21.06 -1.01 6.17
C GLU A 50 -20.50 -1.58 7.47
N ARG A 51 -19.98 -2.81 7.40
CA ARG A 51 -19.38 -3.48 8.57
C ARG A 51 -17.99 -2.93 8.92
N ASN A 52 -17.25 -2.39 7.96
CA ASN A 52 -15.84 -2.03 8.09
C ASN A 52 -15.59 -0.60 7.63
N GLY A 53 -14.56 0.03 8.21
CA GLY A 53 -14.01 1.28 7.71
C GLY A 53 -13.53 1.19 6.26
N LEU A 54 -13.52 2.32 5.56
CA LEU A 54 -13.25 2.38 4.11
C LEU A 54 -11.91 1.71 3.76
N PHE A 55 -10.87 2.01 4.52
CA PHE A 55 -9.55 1.38 4.31
C PHE A 55 -9.60 -0.14 4.53
N ALA A 56 -10.20 -0.60 5.64
CA ALA A 56 -10.32 -2.01 5.97
C ALA A 56 -11.16 -2.78 4.93
N LYS A 57 -12.24 -2.18 4.44
CA LYS A 57 -13.07 -2.70 3.34
C LYS A 57 -12.23 -2.97 2.10
N HIS A 58 -11.43 -2.00 1.65
CA HIS A 58 -10.55 -2.19 0.49
C HIS A 58 -9.43 -3.19 0.78
N LEU A 59 -8.84 -3.19 1.98
CA LEU A 59 -7.80 -4.14 2.36
C LEU A 59 -8.30 -5.58 2.25
N LEU A 60 -9.42 -5.90 2.91
CA LEU A 60 -10.00 -7.25 2.90
C LEU A 60 -10.39 -7.70 1.49
N LYS A 61 -10.93 -6.79 0.66
CA LYS A 61 -11.26 -7.06 -0.74
C LYS A 61 -10.06 -7.48 -1.58
N HIS A 62 -8.86 -6.97 -1.27
CA HIS A 62 -7.66 -7.20 -2.06
C HIS A 62 -6.69 -8.21 -1.44
N MET A 63 -6.76 -8.44 -0.13
CA MET A 63 -5.88 -9.36 0.60
C MET A 63 -6.07 -10.82 0.20
N THR A 64 -7.29 -11.21 -0.20
CA THR A 64 -7.59 -12.57 -0.67
C THR A 64 -7.18 -12.82 -2.12
N LYS A 65 -6.81 -11.78 -2.87
CA LYS A 65 -6.46 -11.92 -4.29
C LYS A 65 -5.07 -12.55 -4.43
N PRO A 66 -4.93 -13.67 -5.16
CA PRO A 66 -3.63 -14.29 -5.36
C PRO A 66 -2.75 -13.44 -6.28
N ASN A 67 -1.47 -13.77 -6.34
CA ASN A 67 -0.50 -13.27 -7.31
C ASN A 67 -0.28 -11.76 -7.25
N LYS A 68 -0.36 -11.18 -6.04
CA LYS A 68 -0.07 -9.78 -5.78
C LYS A 68 1.03 -9.65 -4.74
N ASP A 69 2.14 -9.06 -5.17
CA ASP A 69 3.16 -8.58 -4.24
C ASP A 69 2.56 -7.52 -3.30
N ILE A 70 3.08 -7.43 -2.08
CA ILE A 70 2.62 -6.56 -1.00
C ILE A 70 2.54 -5.10 -1.46
N LYS A 71 3.53 -4.62 -2.24
CA LYS A 71 3.56 -3.25 -2.71
C LYS A 71 2.45 -3.01 -3.74
N GLN A 72 2.22 -3.96 -4.64
CA GLN A 72 1.14 -3.88 -5.63
C GLN A 72 -0.25 -3.97 -4.97
N LEU A 73 -0.40 -4.83 -3.97
CA LEU A 73 -1.61 -4.96 -3.19
C LEU A 73 -1.98 -3.64 -2.53
N PHE A 74 -1.06 -3.04 -1.76
CA PHE A 74 -1.33 -1.78 -1.07
C PHE A 74 -1.45 -0.58 -2.02
N ARG A 75 -0.82 -0.59 -3.20
CA ARG A 75 -1.12 0.38 -4.27
C ARG A 75 -2.57 0.29 -4.71
N THR A 76 -3.08 -0.93 -4.89
CA THR A 76 -4.48 -1.15 -5.31
C THR A 76 -5.47 -0.76 -4.21
N VAL A 77 -5.18 -1.11 -2.96
CA VAL A 77 -5.97 -0.69 -1.79
C VAL A 77 -6.03 0.83 -1.70
N THR A 78 -4.89 1.50 -1.78
CA THR A 78 -4.81 2.97 -1.70
C THR A 78 -5.61 3.62 -2.82
N ASN A 79 -5.50 3.11 -4.05
CA ASN A 79 -6.27 3.63 -5.18
C ASN A 79 -7.77 3.48 -4.97
N GLY A 80 -8.23 2.33 -4.45
CA GLY A 80 -9.62 2.09 -4.11
C GLY A 80 -10.15 3.12 -3.11
N VAL A 81 -9.42 3.33 -2.01
CA VAL A 81 -9.79 4.31 -0.97
C VAL A 81 -9.86 5.73 -1.54
N CYS A 82 -8.86 6.14 -2.33
CA CYS A 82 -8.85 7.48 -2.92
C CYS A 82 -10.02 7.69 -3.90
N ILE A 83 -10.37 6.67 -4.69
CA ILE A 83 -11.49 6.74 -5.63
C ILE A 83 -12.83 6.81 -4.88
N GLU A 84 -13.08 5.87 -3.97
CA GLU A 84 -14.35 5.78 -3.24
C GLU A 84 -14.58 7.00 -2.31
N SER A 85 -13.51 7.54 -1.72
CA SER A 85 -13.57 8.76 -0.90
C SER A 85 -13.55 10.06 -1.71
N LYS A 86 -13.51 10.03 -3.05
CA LYS A 86 -13.34 11.24 -3.89
C LYS A 86 -12.15 12.09 -3.44
N GLN A 87 -11.01 11.46 -3.18
CA GLN A 87 -9.74 12.05 -2.73
C GLN A 87 -9.78 12.68 -1.32
N GLN A 88 -10.85 12.49 -0.55
CA GLN A 88 -10.93 12.98 0.84
C GLN A 88 -10.06 12.17 1.81
N GLN A 89 -9.91 10.88 1.55
CA GLN A 89 -9.06 9.99 2.33
C GLN A 89 -7.87 9.53 1.47
N LYS A 90 -6.65 9.86 1.89
CA LYS A 90 -5.41 9.50 1.17
C LYS A 90 -4.48 8.64 2.04
N PRO A 91 -4.55 7.30 1.95
CA PRO A 91 -3.64 6.42 2.67
C PRO A 91 -2.16 6.70 2.34
N ILE A 92 -1.31 6.70 3.36
CA ILE A 92 0.15 6.85 3.21
C ILE A 92 0.84 5.52 3.51
N ARG A 93 1.97 5.28 2.84
CA ARG A 93 2.75 4.04 2.96
C ARG A 93 4.21 4.40 3.21
N ILE A 94 4.83 3.72 4.17
CA ILE A 94 6.25 3.84 4.50
C ILE A 94 6.86 2.45 4.39
N ASP A 95 7.93 2.35 3.60
CA ASP A 95 8.50 1.08 3.15
C ASP A 95 9.99 1.03 3.47
N SER A 96 10.41 0.01 4.22
CA SER A 96 11.81 -0.33 4.49
C SER A 96 12.13 -1.78 4.08
N LEU A 97 11.34 -2.37 3.17
CA LEU A 97 11.59 -3.67 2.57
C LEU A 97 12.82 -3.62 1.65
N LYS A 98 13.70 -4.62 1.74
CA LYS A 98 14.97 -4.64 1.00
C LYS A 98 14.82 -5.20 -0.41
N GLY A 99 15.64 -4.68 -1.33
CA GLY A 99 15.90 -5.29 -2.65
C GLY A 99 14.65 -5.57 -3.50
N PHE A 100 14.66 -6.73 -4.17
CA PHE A 100 13.58 -7.25 -5.02
C PHE A 100 12.69 -8.26 -4.27
N GLU A 101 12.61 -8.17 -2.94
CA GLU A 101 11.79 -9.08 -2.14
C GLU A 101 10.33 -8.95 -2.54
N GLN A 102 9.81 -10.02 -3.16
CA GLN A 102 8.41 -10.15 -3.49
C GLN A 102 7.72 -10.84 -2.32
N ILE A 103 6.89 -10.09 -1.60
CA ILE A 103 6.18 -10.60 -0.43
C ILE A 103 4.73 -10.79 -0.83
N TYR A 104 4.22 -12.00 -0.66
CA TYR A 104 2.84 -12.34 -1.00
C TYR A 104 2.08 -12.65 0.29
N LEU A 105 0.91 -12.03 0.45
CA LEU A 105 0.00 -12.41 1.55
C LEU A 105 -0.79 -13.69 1.24
N ASN A 106 -0.88 -14.05 -0.04
CA ASN A 106 -1.54 -15.25 -0.52
C ASN A 106 -0.61 -16.00 -1.50
N GLU A 107 -1.16 -16.68 -2.51
CA GLU A 107 -0.37 -17.40 -3.50
C GLU A 107 0.59 -16.50 -4.30
N LYS A 108 1.81 -17.00 -4.52
CA LYS A 108 2.77 -16.44 -5.47
C LYS A 108 2.37 -16.79 -6.91
N PRO A 109 2.65 -15.92 -7.91
CA PRO A 109 2.39 -16.25 -9.31
C PRO A 109 3.09 -17.55 -9.69
N LEU A 110 2.32 -18.49 -10.24
CA LEU A 110 2.87 -19.71 -10.81
C LEU A 110 3.86 -19.32 -11.92
N ASN A 111 5.08 -19.86 -11.84
CA ASN A 111 6.08 -19.64 -12.87
C ASN A 111 5.58 -20.26 -14.19
N THR A 112 5.21 -19.41 -15.16
CA THR A 112 4.59 -19.82 -16.43
C THR A 112 5.54 -20.55 -17.38
N ASP A 113 6.77 -20.86 -16.98
CA ASP A 113 7.74 -21.57 -17.82
C ASP A 113 7.62 -23.11 -17.78
N TYR A 114 6.85 -23.70 -16.85
CA TYR A 114 6.65 -25.17 -16.80
C TYR A 114 5.56 -25.72 -17.73
N GLY A 115 4.91 -24.88 -18.55
CA GLY A 115 3.74 -25.24 -19.35
C GLY A 115 3.86 -25.12 -20.87
N LYS A 116 4.91 -24.50 -21.42
CA LYS A 116 5.09 -24.38 -22.88
C LYS A 116 5.69 -25.66 -23.47
N LYS A 117 4.99 -26.80 -23.37
CA LYS A 117 5.19 -27.88 -24.35
C LYS A 117 4.66 -27.32 -25.68
N LYS A 118 5.57 -26.91 -26.57
CA LYS A 118 5.28 -26.61 -27.98
C LYS A 118 4.39 -27.74 -28.52
N SER A 119 3.11 -27.49 -28.72
CA SER A 119 2.29 -28.34 -29.57
C SER A 119 2.86 -28.19 -30.98
N LYS A 120 3.72 -29.15 -31.35
CA LYS A 120 4.23 -29.27 -32.71
C LYS A 120 3.00 -29.62 -33.57
N SER A 121 2.39 -28.62 -34.18
CA SER A 121 1.35 -28.81 -35.20
C SER A 121 1.97 -29.66 -36.31
N ARG A 122 1.64 -30.94 -36.32
CA ARG A 122 1.91 -31.80 -37.48
C ARG A 122 0.94 -31.33 -38.57
N LYS A 123 1.41 -30.50 -39.49
CA LYS A 123 0.73 -30.31 -40.77
C LYS A 123 0.63 -31.68 -41.43
N SER A 124 -0.56 -32.25 -41.46
CA SER A 124 -0.89 -33.37 -42.33
C SER A 124 -1.06 -32.81 -43.73
N SER A 125 -0.04 -32.99 -44.58
CA SER A 125 -0.20 -32.89 -46.03
C SER A 125 -0.93 -34.15 -46.48
N LEU A 126 -2.23 -34.06 -46.78
CA LEU A 126 -2.92 -35.09 -47.53
C LEU A 126 -3.02 -34.62 -48.99
N LEU A 127 -2.29 -35.32 -49.85
CA LEU A 127 -2.51 -35.37 -51.28
C LEU A 127 -3.93 -35.90 -51.55
N GLN A 128 -4.69 -35.19 -52.36
CA GLN A 128 -5.45 -35.69 -53.52
C GLN A 128 -6.02 -34.48 -54.29
#